data_AF-A0A1I4UQ49-F1
#
_entry.id   AF-A0A1I4UQ49-F1
#
_cell.length_a   1.000
_cell.length_b   1.000
_cell.length_c   1.000
_cell.angle_alpha   90.00
_cell.angle_beta   90.00
_cell.angle_gamma   90.00
#
_symmetry.space_group_name_H-M   'P 1'
#
loop_
_entity.id
_entity.type
_entity.pdbx_description
1 polymer ?
#
loop_
_entity_poly.entity_id
_entity_poly.type
_entity_poly.pdbx_seq_one_letter_code
_entity_poly.pdbx_strand_id
1 'polypeptide(L)' 'MSENTCSLKVVKDGKRLHGTAAILHMTSREGGFDKWLKGYTEKVAQSAAETAIRDLMQEQQKPKLKVV' A
#
# COMPACT_ATOMS: atom_id res chain seq x y z
N MET A 1 -28.06 -2.74 -16.76
CA MET A 1 -27.34 -1.83 -15.85
C MET A 1 -26.08 -1.40 -16.57
N SER A 2 -25.94 -0.13 -16.94
CA SER A 2 -24.67 0.39 -17.49
C SER A 2 -23.71 0.59 -16.32
N GLU A 3 -22.71 -0.28 -16.19
CA GLU A 3 -21.62 -0.08 -15.27
C GLU A 3 -20.88 1.19 -15.71
N ASN A 4 -21.11 2.30 -15.00
CA ASN A 4 -20.36 3.52 -15.22
C ASN A 4 -18.90 3.26 -14.85
N THR A 5 -18.09 2.88 -15.84
CA THR A 5 -16.63 2.81 -15.74
C THR A 5 -16.10 4.22 -15.51
N CYS A 6 -16.07 4.66 -14.26
CA CYS A 6 -15.49 5.92 -13.83
C CYS A 6 -13.98 5.88 -14.08
N SER A 7 -13.55 6.16 -15.30
CA SER A 7 -12.14 6.48 -15.59
C SER A 7 -11.85 7.86 -15.00
N LEU A 8 -11.54 7.90 -13.70
CA LEU A 8 -11.11 9.11 -13.02
C LEU A 8 -9.79 9.57 -13.64
N LYS A 9 -9.85 10.59 -14.51
CA LYS A 9 -8.68 11.27 -15.06
C LYS A 9 -8.35 12.43 -14.13
N VAL A 10 -7.23 12.34 -13.42
CA VAL A 10 -6.77 13.40 -12.51
C VAL A 10 -5.72 14.24 -13.23
N VAL A 11 -5.89 15.55 -13.21
CA VAL A 11 -4.96 16.53 -13.78
C VAL A 11 -4.40 17.38 -12.65
N LYS A 12 -3.07 17.47 -12.56
CA LYS A 12 -2.34 18.32 -11.61
C LYS A 12 -1.30 19.13 -12.39
N ASP A 13 -1.27 20.45 -12.19
CA ASP A 13 -0.31 21.37 -12.83
C ASP A 13 -0.25 21.24 -14.36
N GLY A 14 -1.42 21.07 -15.00
CA GLY A 14 -1.55 20.89 -16.45
C GLY A 14 -1.10 19.52 -16.98
N LYS A 15 -0.60 18.62 -16.12
CA LYS A 15 -0.19 17.26 -16.48
C LYS A 15 -1.25 16.24 -16.05
N ARG A 16 -1.58 15.31 -16.96
CA ARG A 16 -2.45 14.18 -16.64
C ARG A 16 -1.66 13.16 -15.85
N LEU A 17 -2.16 12.78 -14.68
CA LEU A 17 -1.59 11.68 -13.92
C LEU A 17 -2.02 10.35 -14.54
N HIS A 18 -1.07 9.44 -14.69
CA HIS A 18 -1.29 8.09 -15.22
C HIS A 18 -1.26 7.09 -14.07
N GLY A 19 -2.28 6.25 -13.97
CA GLY A 19 -2.39 5.24 -12.92
C GLY A 19 -3.76 4.57 -12.90
N THR A 20 -3.90 3.54 -12.07
CA THR A 20 -5.19 2.87 -11.83
C THR A 20 -6.20 3.86 -11.25
N ALA A 21 -7.47 3.77 -11.66
CA ALA A 21 -8.53 4.67 -11.18
C ALA A 21 -8.61 4.73 -9.65
N ALA A 22 -8.32 3.63 -8.96
CA ALA A 22 -8.23 3.57 -7.50
C ALA A 22 -7.12 4.49 -6.93
N ILE A 23 -5.93 4.48 -7.54
CA ILE A 23 -4.80 5.31 -7.12
C ILE A 23 -5.13 6.79 -7.34
N LEU A 24 -5.72 7.11 -8.49
CA LEU A 24 -6.09 8.47 -8.84
C LEU A 24 -7.21 9.01 -7.94
N HIS A 25 -8.21 8.19 -7.60
CA HIS A 25 -9.25 8.54 -6.64
C HIS A 25 -8.68 8.83 -5.25
N MET A 26 -7.82 7.94 -4.75
CA MET A 26 -7.18 8.10 -3.44
C MET A 26 -6.25 9.31 -3.42
N THR A 27 -5.48 9.51 -4.49
CA THR A 27 -4.62 10.68 -4.70
C THR A 27 -5.42 11.98 -4.65
N SER A 28 -6.58 12.03 -5.32
CA SER A 28 -7.48 13.19 -5.29
C SER A 28 -8.06 13.43 -3.90
N ARG A 29 -8.43 12.36 -3.18
CA ARG A 29 -9.01 12.44 -1.84
C ARG A 29 -8.00 12.93 -0.79
N GLU A 30 -6.74 12.52 -0.91
CA GLU A 30 -5.71 12.82 0.08
C GLU A 30 -4.98 14.15 -0.16
N GLY A 31 -5.31 14.86 -1.25
CA GLY A 31 -4.78 16.19 -1.55
C GLY A 31 -3.48 16.18 -2.36
N GLY A 32 -3.21 15.11 -3.10
CA GLY A 32 -2.07 15.02 -4.00
C GLY A 32 -1.33 13.69 -3.92
N PHE A 33 -0.60 13.38 -5.00
CA PHE A 33 0.05 12.07 -5.18
C PHE A 33 1.14 11.83 -4.14
N ASP A 34 1.94 12.86 -3.85
CA ASP A 34 3.05 12.76 -2.90
C ASP A 34 2.57 12.41 -1.49
N LYS A 35 1.44 13.00 -1.07
CA LYS A 35 0.85 12.74 0.26
C LYS A 35 0.26 11.34 0.34
N TRP A 36 -0.43 10.91 -0.73
CA TRP A 36 -0.93 9.53 -0.83
C TRP A 36 0.20 8.50 -0.84
N LEU A 37 1.26 8.75 -1.61
CA LEU A 37 2.40 7.87 -1.69
C LEU A 37 3.08 7.73 -0.32
N LYS A 38 3.27 8.85 0.40
CA LYS A 38 3.85 8.83 1.75
C LYS A 38 3.00 7.98 2.70
N GLY A 39 1.69 8.21 2.76
CA GLY A 39 0.79 7.43 3.62
C GLY A 39 0.73 5.94 3.23
N TYR A 40 0.79 5.64 1.93
CA TYR A 40 0.86 4.26 1.44
C TYR A 40 2.17 3.58 1.87
N THR A 41 3.31 4.26 1.71
CA THR A 41 4.62 3.72 2.12
C THR A 41 4.70 3.46 3.63
N GLU A 42 4.12 4.34 4.45
CA GLU A 42 4.08 4.16 5.90
C GLU A 42 3.25 2.93 6.29
N LYS A 43 2.09 2.71 5.65
CA LYS A 43 1.26 1.53 5.88
C LYS A 43 1.96 0.24 5.47
N VAL A 44 2.61 0.24 4.31
CA VAL A 44 3.36 -0.94 3.83
C VAL A 44 4.51 -1.23 4.77
N ALA A 45 5.26 -0.21 5.20
CA ALA A 45 6.36 -0.37 6.15
C ALA A 45 5.89 -0.95 7.49
N GLN A 46 4.76 -0.48 8.03
CA GLN A 46 4.15 -1.06 9.24
C GLN A 46 3.78 -2.53 9.05
N SER A 47 3.10 -2.87 7.95
CA SER A 47 2.72 -4.26 7.68
C SER A 47 3.91 -5.20 7.51
N ALA A 48 5.01 -4.70 6.90
CA ALA A 48 6.24 -5.45 6.75
C ALA A 48 6.92 -5.65 8.10
N ALA A 49 6.93 -4.64 8.97
CA ALA A 49 7.47 -4.75 10.32
C ALA A 49 6.68 -5.74 11.18
N GLU A 50 5.34 -5.70 11.13
CA GLU A 50 4.47 -6.66 11.83
C GLU A 50 4.71 -8.10 11.36
N THR A 51 4.85 -8.29 10.05
CA THR A 51 5.15 -9.60 9.47
C THR A 51 6.52 -10.11 9.92
N ALA A 52 7.54 -9.27 9.86
CA ALA A 52 8.89 -9.62 10.30
C ALA A 52 8.94 -9.99 11.80
N ILE A 53 8.20 -9.27 12.66
CA ILE A 53 8.08 -9.60 14.09
C ILE A 53 7.39 -10.95 14.27
N ARG A 54 6.30 -11.20 13.54
CA ARG A 54 5.56 -12.47 13.61
C ARG A 54 6.43 -13.65 13.19
N ASP A 55 7.19 -13.50 12.12
CA ASP A 55 8.11 -14.53 11.63
C ASP A 55 9.21 -14.82 12.65
N LEU A 56 9.79 -13.76 13.23
CA LEU A 56 10.83 -13.89 14.26
C LEU A 56 10.29 -14.55 15.55
N MET A 57 9.05 -14.25 15.96
CA MET A 57 8.40 -14.95 17.07
C MET A 57 8.17 -16.44 16.75
N GLN A 58 7.78 -16.78 15.52
CA GLN A 58 7.60 -18.18 15.11
C GLN A 58 8.93 -18.94 15.08
N GLU A 59 10.02 -18.30 14.66
CA GLU A 59 11.36 -18.91 14.71
C GLU A 59 11.83 -19.16 16.15
N GLN A 60 11.59 -18.22 17.06
CA GLN A 60 11.95 -18.40 18.47
C GLN A 60 11.06 -19.42 19.21
N GLN A 61 9.80 -19.57 18.79
CA GLN A 61 8.89 -20.57 19.35
C GLN A 61 9.24 -22.00 18.94
N LYS A 62 10.00 -22.21 17.86
CA LYS A 62 10.43 -23.55 17.46
C LYS A 62 11.59 -23.97 18.37
N PRO A 63 11.40 -24.93 19.30
CA PRO A 63 12.53 -25.48 20.03
C PRO A 63 13.51 -26.05 19.01
N LYS A 64 14.77 -25.60 19.06
CA LYS A 64 15.85 -26.18 18.24
C LYS A 64 16.10 -27.60 18.74
N LEU A 65 15.35 -28.57 18.20
CA LEU A 65 15.58 -29.98 18.45
C LEU A 65 16.95 -30.33 17.85
N LYS A 66 17.97 -30.39 18.73
CA LYS A 66 19.22 -31.08 18.41
C LYS A 66 18.90 -32.57 18.42
N VAL A 67 18.89 -33.19 17.24
CA VAL A 67 18.99 -34.65 17.15
C VAL A 67 20.40 -34.99 17.62
N VAL A 68 20.50 -35.66 18.78
CA VAL A 68 21.74 -36.21 19.33
C VAL A 68 21.87 -37.65 18.87
#